data_AF-A0A937J0H4-F1
#
_entry.id   AF-A0A937J0H4-F1
#
_cell.length_a   1.000
_cell.length_b   1.000
_cell.length_c   1.000
_cell.angle_alpha   90.00
_cell.angle_beta   90.00
_cell.angle_gamma   90.00
#
_symmetry.space_group_name_H-M   'P 1'
#
loop_
_entity.id
_entity.type
_entity.pdbx_description
1 polymer ?
#
loop_
_entity_poly.entity_id
_entity_poly.type
_entity_poly.pdbx_seq_one_letter_code
_entity_poly.pdbx_strand_id
1 'polypeptide(L)'
;MIINNNNIFSLKFVLIGLIPFLCTCITQQKKRINNNDYYVNTNIKEEKVEEIKNLFYNQEIISQDLKSLTFSTRSLILAEPCYNLGSGNPVDIKFDLLRKNPETIQYELIHCDRKWNKSYISSMNAIDGFDVNYIENQNISYGSVEQYINYSFRIPNENTNFLISGNFIIKIYVEGENENPLALIKFFVSEQISNLKFKIDESSNVEQSKYLQSYELECSYNPNNIMDPFSNIYINIQQNHQDFDQQWISGPSFIKENKLVFLPSDSQTFNGGNEFRFFDMSSFRIGSQKIDKIYFNDTTFQILLKEDEKRSFKQYLQYNEMNGRFFIRTYDNDQADFQSEYGWVLFRLPMRKLVNDSIYIYGQISNWAIDDRFLMKYDSLSKSYFNKSILKQGYYNYIYVVKNSQGISTRKIEGSHFETSNEYVVKIYYEDPLNLYDRILCYNLVKSN
;
A
#
# COMPACT_ATOMS: atom_id res chain seq x y z
N MET A 1 69.63 -60.96 18.15
CA MET A 1 70.75 -60.92 17.20
C MET A 1 70.72 -59.54 16.53
N ILE A 2 71.75 -58.72 16.80
CA ILE A 2 72.38 -57.71 15.91
C ILE A 2 71.42 -56.66 15.27
N ILE A 3 71.33 -55.44 15.82
CA ILE A 3 72.17 -54.23 15.63
C ILE A 3 71.73 -53.32 14.46
N ASN A 4 71.69 -52.04 14.83
CA ASN A 4 71.40 -50.78 14.18
C ASN A 4 72.44 -50.36 13.11
N ASN A 5 72.02 -49.63 12.07
CA ASN A 5 72.80 -48.64 11.29
C ASN A 5 71.85 -47.99 10.25
N ASN A 6 71.53 -46.69 10.30
CA ASN A 6 72.29 -45.49 9.94
C ASN A 6 72.47 -45.22 8.43
N ASN A 7 72.15 -43.96 8.07
CA ASN A 7 72.74 -43.09 7.04
C ASN A 7 72.20 -43.07 5.60
N ILE A 8 72.26 -41.98 4.80
CA ILE A 8 72.49 -40.50 4.88
C ILE A 8 72.06 -39.96 3.46
N PHE A 9 71.84 -38.64 3.33
CA PHE A 9 71.88 -37.74 2.12
C PHE A 9 70.52 -37.46 1.45
N SER A 10 70.13 -36.19 1.19
CA SER A 10 70.91 -35.21 0.45
C SER A 10 70.65 -33.74 0.82
N LEU A 11 71.69 -32.95 0.57
CA LEU A 11 71.91 -31.53 0.87
C LEU A 11 71.58 -30.68 -0.36
N LYS A 12 70.93 -29.51 -0.21
CA LYS A 12 71.13 -28.35 -1.11
C LYS A 12 70.98 -27.03 -0.34
N PHE A 13 71.99 -26.20 -0.53
CA PHE A 13 72.20 -24.83 -0.06
C PHE A 13 71.09 -23.84 -0.46
N VAL A 14 70.87 -22.78 0.32
CA VAL A 14 71.08 -21.36 -0.07
C VAL A 14 71.17 -20.48 1.20
N LEU A 15 72.05 -19.47 1.11
CA LEU A 15 72.58 -18.57 2.12
C LEU A 15 71.59 -17.59 2.78
N ILE A 16 72.02 -17.17 3.98
CA ILE A 16 71.46 -16.23 4.94
C ILE A 16 71.78 -14.77 4.57
N GLY A 17 70.81 -13.87 4.76
CA GLY A 17 70.98 -12.40 4.82
C GLY A 17 70.28 -11.83 6.07
N LEU A 18 71.07 -11.27 6.98
CA LEU A 18 70.72 -10.64 8.27
C LEU A 18 70.37 -9.15 8.11
N ILE A 19 69.25 -8.66 8.66
CA ILE A 19 69.09 -7.26 9.14
C ILE A 19 68.15 -7.25 10.37
N PRO A 20 68.50 -6.56 11.48
CA PRO A 20 67.89 -6.77 12.79
C PRO A 20 66.77 -5.77 13.17
N PHE A 21 65.98 -6.21 14.14
CA PHE A 21 65.02 -5.46 14.96
C PHE A 21 65.66 -4.27 15.70
N LEU A 22 64.96 -3.13 15.71
CA LEU A 22 65.17 -2.04 16.68
C LEU A 22 63.80 -1.53 17.17
N CYS A 23 63.52 -1.81 18.45
CA CYS A 23 62.60 -1.05 19.29
C CYS A 23 63.23 0.32 19.62
N THR A 24 62.47 1.41 19.59
CA THR A 24 62.58 2.50 20.59
C THR A 24 61.31 3.34 20.67
N CYS A 25 60.91 3.61 21.92
CA CYS A 25 59.88 4.56 22.34
C CYS A 25 60.22 6.00 21.95
N ILE A 26 59.20 6.83 21.66
CA ILE A 26 59.31 8.29 21.72
C ILE A 26 58.16 8.88 22.54
N THR A 27 58.58 9.65 23.53
CA THR A 27 57.85 10.37 24.57
C THR A 27 57.23 11.67 24.06
N GLN A 28 56.05 12.01 24.58
CA GLN A 28 55.41 13.32 24.43
C GLN A 28 56.24 14.41 25.11
N GLN A 29 56.61 15.46 24.37
CA GLN A 29 57.09 16.71 24.94
C GLN A 29 55.97 17.75 24.98
N LYS A 30 55.61 18.13 26.22
CA LYS A 30 54.83 19.31 26.58
C LYS A 30 55.53 20.57 26.08
N LYS A 31 54.87 21.35 25.22
CA LYS A 31 55.27 22.72 24.89
C LYS A 31 54.51 23.68 25.83
N ARG A 32 55.24 24.34 26.74
CA ARG A 32 54.76 25.50 27.50
C ARG A 32 55.01 26.76 26.66
N ILE A 33 54.00 27.60 26.50
CA ILE A 33 54.13 29.03 26.16
C ILE A 33 53.22 29.81 27.12
N ASN A 34 53.78 30.85 27.74
CA ASN A 34 53.13 31.76 28.68
C ASN A 34 52.45 32.92 27.94
N ASN A 35 51.25 33.24 28.44
CA ASN A 35 50.58 34.53 28.64
C ASN A 35 50.26 35.55 27.52
N ASN A 36 49.00 35.98 27.65
CA ASN A 36 48.35 37.24 27.28
C ASN A 36 47.89 37.35 25.83
N ASP A 37 46.60 37.09 25.60
CA ASP A 37 45.72 38.05 24.93
C ASP A 37 44.25 37.81 25.30
N TYR A 38 43.59 38.88 25.71
CA TYR A 38 42.18 38.95 26.05
C TYR A 38 41.35 39.05 24.77
N TYR A 39 40.88 37.94 24.20
CA TYR A 39 39.70 37.95 23.33
C TYR A 39 38.82 36.73 23.58
N VAL A 40 37.53 37.04 23.75
CA VAL A 40 36.43 36.17 24.12
C VAL A 40 36.21 35.10 23.05
N ASN A 41 36.22 33.82 23.46
CA ASN A 41 35.79 32.68 22.65
C ASN A 41 34.32 32.87 22.25
N THR A 42 34.07 33.21 20.99
CA THR A 42 32.77 32.95 20.37
C THR A 42 32.79 31.49 19.93
N ASN A 43 32.01 30.67 20.64
CA ASN A 43 31.75 29.28 20.26
C ASN A 43 31.10 29.27 18.88
N ILE A 44 31.87 28.97 17.84
CA ILE A 44 31.33 28.43 16.61
C ILE A 44 30.86 27.02 16.99
N LYS A 45 29.55 26.90 17.26
CA LYS A 45 28.88 25.60 17.26
C LYS A 45 29.07 25.05 15.84
N GLU A 46 29.86 23.99 15.73
CA GLU A 46 29.76 23.09 14.59
C GLU A 46 28.31 22.60 14.55
N GLU A 47 27.52 23.18 13.64
CA GLU A 47 26.23 22.66 13.28
C GLU A 47 26.45 21.22 12.81
N LYS A 48 26.01 20.27 13.64
CA LYS A 48 25.76 18.91 13.18
C LYS A 48 24.76 19.02 12.04
N VAL A 49 25.23 18.84 10.82
CA VAL A 49 24.39 18.49 9.68
C VAL A 49 23.61 17.25 10.11
N GLU A 50 22.33 17.41 10.41
CA GLU A 50 21.43 16.30 10.64
C GLU A 50 21.46 15.41 9.39
N GLU A 51 21.93 14.17 9.56
CA GLU A 51 21.70 13.13 8.56
C GLU A 51 20.19 13.05 8.33
N ILE A 52 19.74 13.57 7.19
CA ILE A 52 18.35 13.51 6.77
C ILE A 52 18.00 12.03 6.66
N LYS A 53 17.28 11.51 7.66
CA LYS A 53 16.61 10.22 7.52
C LYS A 53 15.64 10.35 6.36
N ASN A 54 15.91 9.62 5.27
CA ASN A 54 14.90 9.41 4.24
C ASN A 54 13.69 8.73 4.90
N LEU A 55 12.66 9.52 5.18
CA LEU A 55 11.41 9.06 5.76
C LEU A 55 10.60 8.39 4.65
N PHE A 56 10.59 7.06 4.66
CA PHE A 56 9.75 6.24 3.81
C PHE A 56 8.38 6.03 4.46
N TYR A 57 7.32 6.20 3.68
CA TYR A 57 5.94 5.98 4.12
C TYR A 57 5.33 4.76 3.43
N ASN A 58 4.47 4.07 4.16
CA ASN A 58 3.60 3.05 3.60
C ASN A 58 2.16 3.31 4.02
N GLN A 59 1.22 2.74 3.27
CA GLN A 59 -0.18 2.73 3.68
C GLN A 59 -0.36 1.78 4.85
N GLU A 60 -0.94 2.27 5.94
CA GLU A 60 -1.16 1.47 7.14
C GLU A 60 -2.31 2.04 7.98
N ILE A 61 -3.20 1.17 8.46
CA ILE A 61 -4.16 1.51 9.51
C ILE A 61 -3.58 0.99 10.83
N ILE A 62 -2.97 1.89 11.60
CA ILE A 62 -2.19 1.57 12.80
C ILE A 62 -3.12 1.34 14.00
N SER A 63 -4.13 2.19 14.16
CA SER A 63 -5.12 2.04 15.23
C SER A 63 -6.04 0.85 14.95
N GLN A 64 -6.30 0.05 15.98
CA GLN A 64 -7.28 -1.03 15.91
C GLN A 64 -8.72 -0.52 15.91
N ASP A 65 -8.94 0.69 16.44
CA ASP A 65 -10.25 1.32 16.56
C ASP A 65 -10.71 1.96 15.24
N LEU A 66 -9.78 2.31 14.36
CA LEU A 66 -10.09 2.89 13.06
C LEU A 66 -10.63 1.82 12.12
N LYS A 67 -11.87 2.01 11.66
CA LYS A 67 -12.61 1.08 10.79
C LYS A 67 -13.27 1.81 9.63
N SER A 68 -13.67 1.03 8.63
CA SER A 68 -14.56 1.47 7.55
C SER A 68 -14.06 2.71 6.79
N LEU A 69 -12.75 2.79 6.54
CA LEU A 69 -12.16 3.86 5.72
C LEU A 69 -12.66 3.75 4.26
N THR A 70 -13.30 4.81 3.77
CA THR A 70 -13.86 4.86 2.41
C THR A 70 -13.57 6.20 1.74
N PHE A 71 -13.51 6.17 0.40
CA PHE A 71 -13.40 7.34 -0.46
C PHE A 71 -14.62 7.41 -1.35
N SER A 72 -15.19 8.61 -1.47
CA SER A 72 -16.30 8.89 -2.36
C SER A 72 -16.12 10.26 -3.00
N THR A 73 -16.86 10.52 -4.07
CA THR A 73 -17.02 11.85 -4.66
C THR A 73 -18.50 12.12 -4.86
N ARG A 74 -18.84 13.32 -5.27
CA ARG A 74 -20.23 13.68 -5.61
C ARG A 74 -20.87 12.74 -6.64
N SER A 75 -20.08 12.17 -7.55
CA SER A 75 -20.57 11.31 -8.64
C SER A 75 -20.37 9.81 -8.38
N LEU A 76 -19.43 9.42 -7.52
CA LEU A 76 -19.04 8.02 -7.31
C LEU A 76 -18.99 7.68 -5.82
N ILE A 77 -19.78 6.67 -5.42
CA ILE A 77 -19.79 6.16 -4.04
C ILE A 77 -18.49 5.40 -3.73
N LEU A 78 -17.95 4.69 -4.72
CA LEU A 78 -16.69 3.94 -4.63
C LEU A 78 -15.62 4.66 -5.45
N ALA A 79 -15.11 5.76 -4.89
CA ALA A 79 -14.12 6.56 -5.58
C ALA A 79 -12.69 6.07 -5.29
N GLU A 80 -11.77 6.47 -6.16
CA GLU A 80 -10.34 6.30 -5.95
C GLU A 80 -9.79 7.35 -4.98
N PRO A 81 -8.70 7.06 -4.26
CA PRO A 81 -8.00 8.04 -3.43
C PRO A 81 -7.19 9.00 -4.31
N CYS A 82 -7.82 9.58 -5.34
CA CYS A 82 -7.18 10.46 -6.31
C CYS A 82 -8.01 11.71 -6.56
N TYR A 83 -7.36 12.86 -6.50
CA TYR A 83 -7.90 14.15 -6.91
C TYR A 83 -7.28 14.61 -8.23
N ASN A 84 -8.13 15.03 -9.18
CA ASN A 84 -7.67 15.67 -10.41
C ASN A 84 -7.46 17.16 -10.15
N LEU A 85 -6.23 17.63 -10.31
CA LEU A 85 -5.79 19.00 -10.06
C LEU A 85 -6.65 19.99 -10.86
N GLY A 86 -7.22 20.98 -10.17
CA GLY A 86 -8.09 21.98 -10.77
C GLY A 86 -9.48 21.50 -11.21
N SER A 87 -9.87 20.25 -10.93
CA SER A 87 -11.18 19.72 -11.34
C SER A 87 -12.37 20.28 -10.56
N GLY A 88 -12.13 20.81 -9.35
CA GLY A 88 -13.20 21.27 -8.46
C GLY A 88 -14.07 20.15 -7.89
N ASN A 89 -13.69 18.88 -8.07
CA ASN A 89 -14.38 17.71 -7.54
C ASN A 89 -13.59 17.12 -6.36
N PRO A 90 -13.90 17.50 -5.11
CA PRO A 90 -13.17 16.99 -3.96
C PRO A 90 -13.49 15.52 -3.68
N VAL A 91 -12.57 14.86 -2.99
CA VAL A 91 -12.72 13.49 -2.50
C VAL A 91 -13.20 13.55 -1.04
N ASP A 92 -14.36 12.97 -0.79
CA ASP A 92 -14.92 12.73 0.54
C ASP A 92 -14.27 11.49 1.15
N ILE A 93 -13.65 11.67 2.32
CA ILE A 93 -13.01 10.60 3.09
C ILE A 93 -13.82 10.40 4.36
N LYS A 94 -14.19 9.14 4.63
CA LYS A 94 -14.94 8.77 5.84
C LYS A 94 -14.31 7.58 6.52
N PHE A 95 -14.33 7.56 7.85
CA PHE A 95 -13.94 6.43 8.68
C PHE A 95 -14.66 6.50 10.02
N ASP A 96 -14.65 5.39 10.76
CA ASP A 96 -15.14 5.37 12.13
C ASP A 96 -14.01 5.12 13.12
N LEU A 97 -14.14 5.66 14.33
CA LEU A 97 -13.40 5.20 15.50
C LEU A 97 -14.36 4.46 16.43
N LEU A 98 -14.05 3.20 16.76
CA LEU A 98 -14.77 2.41 17.76
C LEU A 98 -14.45 2.88 19.18
N ARG A 99 -14.84 4.12 19.49
CA ARG A 99 -14.63 4.80 20.77
C ARG A 99 -15.95 5.40 21.24
N LYS A 100 -16.09 5.56 22.56
CA LYS A 100 -17.32 6.10 23.17
C LYS A 100 -17.38 7.62 23.17
N ASN A 101 -16.22 8.27 23.28
CA ASN A 101 -16.13 9.72 23.44
C ASN A 101 -15.45 10.33 22.19
N PRO A 102 -15.96 11.47 21.70
CA PRO A 102 -15.34 12.18 20.58
C PRO A 102 -13.99 12.74 20.99
N GLU A 103 -13.07 12.73 20.02
CA GLU A 103 -11.73 13.26 20.16
C GLU A 103 -11.47 14.23 19.02
N THR A 104 -10.64 15.22 19.29
CA THR A 104 -10.22 16.14 18.24
C THR A 104 -9.23 15.44 17.33
N ILE A 105 -9.63 15.15 16.09
CA ILE A 105 -8.78 14.49 15.09
C ILE A 105 -8.22 15.53 14.13
N GLN A 106 -6.93 15.38 13.81
CA GLN A 106 -6.23 16.15 12.79
C GLN A 106 -5.79 15.23 11.64
N TYR A 107 -5.63 15.83 10.46
CA TYR A 107 -4.89 15.22 9.36
C TYR A 107 -3.77 16.15 8.89
N GLU A 108 -2.64 15.55 8.51
CA GLU A 108 -1.48 16.19 7.89
C GLU A 108 -1.28 15.62 6.48
N LEU A 109 -1.02 16.49 5.51
CA LEU A 109 -0.70 16.14 4.12
C LEU A 109 0.81 16.20 3.88
N ILE A 110 1.40 15.06 3.54
CA ILE A 110 2.84 14.93 3.33
C ILE A 110 3.11 14.55 1.88
N HIS A 111 3.78 15.43 1.13
CA HIS A 111 4.13 15.16 -0.26
C HIS A 111 5.32 14.18 -0.38
N CYS A 112 5.20 13.20 -1.26
CA CYS A 112 6.14 12.09 -1.46
C CYS A 112 6.57 11.95 -2.92
N ASP A 113 7.73 11.33 -3.13
CA ASP A 113 8.16 10.86 -4.45
C ASP A 113 7.37 9.61 -4.90
N ARG A 114 7.64 9.13 -6.12
CA ARG A 114 6.98 7.93 -6.68
C ARG A 114 7.27 6.64 -5.90
N LYS A 115 8.32 6.65 -5.08
CA LYS A 115 8.75 5.54 -4.22
C LYS A 115 8.26 5.70 -2.77
N TRP A 116 7.42 6.69 -2.48
CA TRP A 116 6.89 6.99 -1.15
C TRP A 116 7.91 7.47 -0.12
N ASN A 117 9.04 8.03 -0.56
CA ASN A 117 9.91 8.81 0.32
C ASN A 117 9.35 10.23 0.45
N LYS A 118 9.45 10.83 1.64
CA LYS A 118 9.14 12.25 1.83
C LYS A 118 9.93 13.09 0.83
N SER A 119 9.24 13.91 0.04
CA SER A 119 9.89 14.81 -0.90
C SER A 119 10.59 15.97 -0.18
N TYR A 120 11.53 16.62 -0.86
CA TYR A 120 12.18 17.83 -0.35
C TYR A 120 11.35 19.11 -0.53
N ILE A 121 10.16 19.00 -1.14
CA ILE A 121 9.27 20.14 -1.34
C ILE A 121 8.67 20.55 0.00
N SER A 122 8.76 21.85 0.31
CA SER A 122 8.08 22.43 1.47
C SER A 122 6.57 22.42 1.27
N SER A 123 5.82 22.21 2.36
CA SER A 123 4.36 22.20 2.32
C SER A 123 3.76 23.44 1.64
N MET A 124 4.35 24.63 1.87
CA MET A 124 3.91 25.90 1.26
C MET A 124 4.03 25.94 -0.27
N ASN A 125 4.91 25.14 -0.87
CA ASN A 125 5.05 25.04 -2.32
C ASN A 125 4.12 23.97 -2.90
N ALA A 126 3.69 22.99 -2.09
CA ALA A 126 2.83 21.90 -2.52
C ALA A 126 1.34 22.18 -2.33
N ILE A 127 1.00 22.95 -1.28
CA ILE A 127 -0.36 23.18 -0.80
C ILE A 127 -0.59 24.69 -0.64
N ASP A 128 -1.72 25.14 -1.16
CA ASP A 128 -2.27 26.47 -0.88
C ASP A 128 -3.20 26.39 0.34
N GLY A 129 -2.86 27.15 1.38
CA GLY A 129 -3.50 27.07 2.70
C GLY A 129 -2.71 26.23 3.71
N PHE A 130 -3.40 25.37 4.46
CA PHE A 130 -2.79 24.57 5.52
C PHE A 130 -2.57 23.12 5.10
N ASP A 131 -1.41 22.57 5.44
CA ASP A 131 -1.09 21.14 5.32
C ASP A 131 -1.64 20.31 6.47
N VAL A 132 -1.89 20.94 7.62
CA VAL A 132 -2.52 20.36 8.81
C VAL A 132 -3.88 21.00 9.05
N ASN A 133 -4.94 20.19 9.20
CA ASN A 133 -6.28 20.66 9.53
C ASN A 133 -7.01 19.71 10.50
N TYR A 134 -8.04 20.26 11.13
CA TYR A 134 -8.98 19.50 11.96
C TYR A 134 -10.05 18.81 11.11
N ILE A 135 -10.49 17.64 11.57
CA ILE A 135 -11.67 16.95 11.03
C ILE A 135 -12.89 17.36 11.86
N GLU A 136 -13.58 18.39 11.42
CA GLU A 136 -14.69 18.97 12.18
C GLU A 136 -15.98 18.14 12.14
N ASN A 137 -16.27 17.51 11.00
CA ASN A 137 -17.53 16.77 10.85
C ASN A 137 -17.42 15.39 11.50
N GLN A 138 -18.07 15.26 12.65
CA GLN A 138 -18.17 14.03 13.43
C GLN A 138 -19.61 13.75 13.83
N ASN A 139 -20.02 12.47 13.73
CA ASN A 139 -21.34 12.00 14.13
C ASN A 139 -21.21 10.79 15.05
N ILE A 140 -21.78 10.88 16.25
CA ILE A 140 -21.83 9.75 17.18
C ILE A 140 -22.85 8.73 16.68
N SER A 141 -22.51 7.45 16.77
CA SER A 141 -23.40 6.36 16.39
C SER A 141 -24.70 6.39 17.19
N TYR A 142 -25.83 6.17 16.52
CA TYR A 142 -27.16 6.17 17.13
C TYR A 142 -27.88 4.86 16.83
N GLY A 143 -28.37 4.20 17.89
CA GLY A 143 -29.14 2.96 17.78
C GLY A 143 -28.30 1.70 17.56
N SER A 144 -26.99 1.82 17.40
CA SER A 144 -26.06 0.68 17.33
C SER A 144 -25.71 0.13 18.71
N VAL A 145 -25.48 -1.18 18.79
CA VAL A 145 -25.00 -1.84 20.00
C VAL A 145 -23.52 -1.50 20.25
N GLU A 146 -22.71 -1.58 19.21
CA GLU A 146 -21.32 -1.13 19.26
C GLU A 146 -21.29 0.39 19.05
N GLN A 147 -20.78 1.12 20.03
CA GLN A 147 -20.67 2.57 19.95
C GLN A 147 -19.44 2.97 19.13
N TYR A 148 -19.62 3.91 18.21
CA TYR A 148 -18.54 4.45 17.39
C TYR A 148 -18.80 5.91 17.04
N ILE A 149 -17.78 6.57 16.49
CA ILE A 149 -17.88 7.96 16.03
C ILE A 149 -17.43 7.98 14.58
N ASN A 150 -18.32 8.41 13.71
CA ASN A 150 -18.05 8.58 12.29
C ASN A 150 -17.42 9.94 12.05
N TYR A 151 -16.23 9.96 11.45
CA TYR A 151 -15.53 11.17 11.05
C TYR A 151 -15.55 11.30 9.53
N SER A 152 -15.69 12.52 9.04
CA SER A 152 -15.62 12.78 7.59
C SER A 152 -14.99 14.14 7.29
N PHE A 153 -14.25 14.20 6.18
CA PHE A 153 -13.64 15.42 5.67
C PHE A 153 -13.47 15.30 4.16
N ARG A 154 -13.17 16.42 3.52
CA ARG A 154 -13.00 16.51 2.06
C ARG A 154 -11.63 17.08 1.74
N ILE A 155 -11.02 16.58 0.68
CA ILE A 155 -9.80 17.17 0.13
C ILE A 155 -9.93 17.27 -1.40
N PRO A 156 -9.64 18.45 -2.00
CA PRO A 156 -9.39 19.74 -1.33
C PRO A 156 -10.63 20.29 -0.61
N ASN A 157 -10.43 21.34 0.20
CA ASN A 157 -11.48 22.07 0.93
C ASN A 157 -11.14 23.58 1.01
N GLU A 158 -11.91 24.36 1.76
CA GLU A 158 -11.73 25.82 1.87
C GLU A 158 -10.36 26.24 2.45
N ASN A 159 -9.74 25.37 3.26
CA ASN A 159 -8.48 25.65 3.94
C ASN A 159 -7.28 25.00 3.25
N THR A 160 -7.50 24.11 2.28
CA THR A 160 -6.45 23.29 1.66
C THR A 160 -6.77 23.02 0.20
N ASN A 161 -5.91 23.52 -0.68
CA ASN A 161 -5.92 23.19 -2.10
C ASN A 161 -4.52 22.75 -2.56
N PHE A 162 -4.45 21.93 -3.61
CA PHE A 162 -3.18 21.44 -4.14
C PHE A 162 -2.62 22.39 -5.20
N LEU A 163 -1.33 22.70 -5.11
CA LEU A 163 -0.58 23.48 -6.10
C LEU A 163 0.17 22.58 -7.09
N ILE A 164 0.56 21.38 -6.65
CA ILE A 164 1.33 20.42 -7.45
C ILE A 164 0.63 19.06 -7.50
N SER A 165 0.94 18.29 -8.55
CA SER A 165 0.60 16.87 -8.63
C SER A 165 1.65 16.02 -7.91
N GLY A 166 1.32 14.76 -7.64
CA GLY A 166 2.25 13.87 -6.95
C GLY A 166 1.56 12.89 -6.00
N ASN A 167 2.40 12.19 -5.25
CA ASN A 167 1.96 11.31 -4.17
C ASN A 167 1.84 12.12 -2.88
N PHE A 168 0.77 11.89 -2.14
CA PHE A 168 0.56 12.47 -0.82
C PHE A 168 0.22 11.37 0.18
N ILE A 169 0.74 11.48 1.40
CA ILE A 169 0.27 10.70 2.54
C ILE A 169 -0.67 11.58 3.35
N ILE A 170 -1.88 11.08 3.58
CA ILE A 170 -2.80 11.63 4.58
C ILE A 170 -2.48 10.91 5.90
N LYS A 171 -1.85 11.64 6.82
CA LYS A 171 -1.54 11.16 8.15
C LYS A 171 -2.64 11.61 9.10
N ILE A 172 -3.41 10.68 9.65
CA ILE A 172 -4.53 10.96 10.56
C ILE A 172 -4.09 10.65 11.98
N TYR A 173 -4.28 11.58 12.92
CA TYR A 173 -3.84 11.43 14.31
C TYR A 173 -4.73 12.24 15.27
N VAL A 174 -4.72 11.87 16.55
CA VAL A 174 -5.38 12.63 17.61
C VAL A 174 -4.58 13.90 17.90
N GLU A 175 -5.23 15.03 18.13
CA GLU A 175 -4.57 16.30 18.46
C GLU A 175 -3.52 16.11 19.57
N GLY A 176 -2.29 16.56 19.31
CA GLY A 176 -1.17 16.41 20.24
C GLY A 176 -0.40 15.08 20.14
N GLU A 177 -0.89 14.08 19.41
CA GLU A 177 -0.29 12.74 19.27
C GLU A 177 0.29 12.47 17.86
N ASN A 178 0.92 13.47 17.23
CA ASN A 178 1.42 13.33 15.85
C ASN A 178 2.48 12.21 15.68
N GLU A 179 3.18 11.81 16.74
CA GLU A 179 4.14 10.69 16.68
C GLU A 179 3.45 9.31 16.59
N ASN A 180 2.18 9.21 17.02
CA ASN A 180 1.39 7.98 17.03
C ASN A 180 0.15 8.12 16.14
N PRO A 181 0.31 8.13 14.81
CA PRO A 181 -0.83 8.28 13.92
C PRO A 181 -1.80 7.09 13.99
N LEU A 182 -3.08 7.38 13.82
CA LEU A 182 -4.15 6.38 13.70
C LEU A 182 -4.08 5.66 12.34
N ALA A 183 -3.72 6.39 11.28
CA ALA A 183 -3.56 5.86 9.93
C ALA A 183 -2.61 6.70 9.08
N LEU A 184 -1.97 6.03 8.12
CA LEU A 184 -1.24 6.60 7.00
C LEU A 184 -1.90 6.10 5.72
N ILE A 185 -2.42 7.03 4.92
CA ILE A 185 -3.24 6.72 3.75
C ILE A 185 -2.57 7.29 2.51
N LYS A 186 -2.41 6.48 1.47
CA LYS A 186 -1.92 6.94 0.17
C LYS A 186 -3.02 7.72 -0.54
N PHE A 187 -2.68 8.91 -1.01
CA PHE A 187 -3.54 9.78 -1.78
C PHE A 187 -2.77 10.31 -2.99
N PHE A 188 -3.45 10.48 -4.12
CA PHE A 188 -2.82 10.85 -5.39
C PHE A 188 -3.41 12.16 -5.89
N VAL A 189 -2.57 13.05 -6.39
CA VAL A 189 -3.01 14.26 -7.09
C VAL A 189 -2.52 14.18 -8.53
N SER A 190 -3.44 14.13 -9.49
CA SER A 190 -3.10 14.00 -10.91
C SER A 190 -3.42 15.25 -11.71
N GLU A 191 -2.58 15.58 -12.67
CA GLU A 191 -2.81 16.71 -13.60
C GLU A 191 -3.80 16.37 -14.71
N GLN A 192 -3.98 15.08 -15.00
CA GLN A 192 -4.80 14.56 -16.09
C GLN A 192 -4.50 15.21 -17.46
N ILE A 193 -3.21 15.43 -17.76
CA ILE A 193 -2.73 16.01 -19.02
C ILE A 193 -2.23 14.97 -20.03
N SER A 194 -2.10 13.71 -19.62
CA SER A 194 -1.74 12.59 -20.49
C SER A 194 -2.97 11.74 -20.79
N ASN A 195 -3.12 11.31 -22.04
CA ASN A 195 -4.13 10.33 -22.44
C ASN A 195 -3.51 8.94 -22.40
N LEU A 196 -4.19 8.00 -21.75
CA LEU A 196 -3.79 6.61 -21.62
C LEU A 196 -4.69 5.72 -22.48
N LYS A 197 -4.09 4.89 -23.31
CA LYS A 197 -4.73 3.74 -23.93
C LYS A 197 -4.09 2.47 -23.35
N PHE A 198 -4.86 1.74 -22.56
CA PHE A 198 -4.45 0.49 -21.94
C PHE A 198 -5.42 -0.60 -22.37
N LYS A 199 -4.91 -1.67 -22.98
CA LYS A 199 -5.72 -2.77 -23.50
C LYS A 199 -5.23 -4.09 -22.91
N ILE A 200 -6.13 -4.86 -22.31
CA ILE A 200 -5.86 -6.23 -21.90
C ILE A 200 -6.08 -7.17 -23.09
N ASP A 201 -5.18 -8.15 -23.23
CA ASP A 201 -5.24 -9.17 -24.26
C ASP A 201 -4.74 -10.52 -23.72
N GLU A 202 -4.99 -11.59 -24.46
CA GLU A 202 -4.44 -12.91 -24.14
C GLU A 202 -2.92 -12.91 -24.30
N SER A 203 -2.24 -13.72 -23.49
CA SER A 203 -0.81 -13.96 -23.69
C SER A 203 -0.55 -14.63 -25.04
N SER A 204 0.50 -14.18 -25.73
CA SER A 204 0.98 -14.78 -26.97
C SER A 204 1.45 -16.23 -26.77
N ASN A 205 1.80 -16.60 -25.54
CA ASN A 205 2.08 -17.98 -25.17
C ASN A 205 0.78 -18.75 -24.92
N VAL A 206 0.48 -19.69 -25.82
CA VAL A 206 -0.73 -20.52 -25.78
C VAL A 206 -0.92 -21.24 -24.45
N GLU A 207 0.15 -21.71 -23.80
CA GLU A 207 0.03 -22.39 -22.51
C GLU A 207 -0.41 -21.44 -21.39
N GLN A 208 -0.08 -20.16 -21.51
CA GLN A 208 -0.34 -19.11 -20.51
C GLN A 208 -1.61 -18.31 -20.78
N SER A 209 -2.08 -18.28 -22.03
CA SER A 209 -3.27 -17.54 -22.50
C SER A 209 -4.50 -17.70 -21.61
N LYS A 210 -4.71 -18.89 -21.02
CA LYS A 210 -5.89 -19.20 -20.20
C LYS A 210 -5.85 -18.63 -18.79
N TYR A 211 -4.68 -18.22 -18.29
CA TYR A 211 -4.52 -17.80 -16.90
C TYR A 211 -3.72 -16.52 -16.70
N LEU A 212 -3.11 -15.96 -17.74
CA LEU A 212 -2.46 -14.65 -17.71
C LEU A 212 -3.25 -13.64 -18.53
N GLN A 213 -3.19 -12.39 -18.09
CA GLN A 213 -3.67 -11.21 -18.81
C GLN A 213 -2.45 -10.40 -19.23
N SER A 214 -2.20 -10.34 -20.55
CA SER A 214 -1.20 -9.47 -21.14
C SER A 214 -1.78 -8.09 -21.38
N TYR A 215 -0.93 -7.08 -21.55
CA TYR A 215 -1.40 -5.74 -21.86
C TYR A 215 -0.57 -5.03 -22.92
N GLU A 216 -1.23 -4.15 -23.66
CA GLU A 216 -0.61 -3.13 -24.51
C GLU A 216 -0.88 -1.76 -23.88
N LEU A 217 0.15 -0.92 -23.83
CA LEU A 217 0.06 0.41 -23.25
C LEU A 217 0.60 1.47 -24.22
N GLU A 218 -0.21 2.50 -24.46
CA GLU A 218 0.19 3.72 -25.15
C GLU A 218 -0.19 4.92 -24.29
N CYS A 219 0.74 5.85 -24.09
CA CYS A 219 0.44 7.12 -23.42
C CYS A 219 0.93 8.33 -24.20
N SER A 220 0.14 9.39 -24.21
CA SER A 220 0.53 10.66 -24.84
C SER A 220 1.26 11.57 -23.86
N TYR A 221 2.15 12.41 -24.36
CA TYR A 221 2.79 13.46 -23.56
C TYR A 221 2.80 14.79 -24.32
N ASN A 222 2.97 15.90 -23.59
CA ASN A 222 3.13 17.21 -24.20
C ASN A 222 4.64 17.56 -24.30
N PRO A 223 5.21 17.68 -25.51
CA PRO A 223 6.64 17.92 -25.69
C PRO A 223 7.12 19.27 -25.13
N ASN A 224 6.22 20.23 -24.89
CA ASN A 224 6.59 21.52 -24.31
C ASN A 224 6.84 21.45 -22.79
N ASN A 225 6.25 20.46 -22.11
CA ASN A 225 6.27 20.35 -20.65
C ASN A 225 7.12 19.17 -20.14
N ILE A 226 7.54 18.28 -21.05
CA ILE A 226 8.19 17.01 -20.75
C ILE A 226 9.52 16.96 -21.50
N MET A 227 10.61 16.96 -20.75
CA MET A 227 11.96 16.81 -21.27
C MET A 227 12.37 15.34 -21.22
N ASP A 228 13.00 14.85 -22.28
CA ASP A 228 13.43 13.45 -22.43
C ASP A 228 12.40 12.41 -21.92
N PRO A 229 11.23 12.31 -22.60
CA PRO A 229 10.15 11.40 -22.18
C PRO A 229 10.56 9.93 -22.17
N PHE A 230 11.65 9.56 -22.87
CA PHE A 230 12.14 8.18 -22.91
C PHE A 230 12.69 7.75 -21.55
N SER A 231 13.47 8.63 -20.90
CA SER A 231 14.15 8.33 -19.64
C SER A 231 13.32 8.72 -18.41
N ASN A 232 12.51 9.77 -18.52
CA ASN A 232 11.90 10.43 -17.36
C ASN A 232 10.44 10.03 -17.08
N ILE A 233 9.82 9.25 -17.97
CA ILE A 233 8.46 8.73 -17.74
C ILE A 233 8.53 7.32 -17.15
N TYR A 234 7.82 7.16 -16.02
CA TYR A 234 7.65 5.90 -15.32
C TYR A 234 6.16 5.58 -15.21
N ILE A 235 5.77 4.35 -15.44
CA ILE A 235 4.37 3.95 -15.36
C ILE A 235 4.25 2.84 -14.32
N ASN A 236 3.36 3.06 -13.35
CA ASN A 236 2.97 2.07 -12.35
C ASN A 236 1.60 1.50 -12.73
N ILE A 237 1.49 0.18 -12.76
CA ILE A 237 0.26 -0.54 -13.08
C ILE A 237 -0.04 -1.48 -11.90
N GLN A 238 -1.26 -1.39 -11.35
CA GLN A 238 -1.71 -2.22 -10.24
C GLN A 238 -3.00 -2.94 -10.62
N GLN A 239 -3.07 -4.26 -10.42
CA GLN A 239 -4.28 -5.04 -10.66
C GLN A 239 -5.15 -5.04 -9.40
N ASN A 240 -6.39 -4.56 -9.49
CA ASN A 240 -7.33 -4.47 -8.37
C ASN A 240 -6.71 -3.88 -7.09
N HIS A 241 -5.96 -2.78 -7.23
CA HIS A 241 -5.30 -2.06 -6.12
C HIS A 241 -4.27 -2.89 -5.34
N GLN A 242 -3.83 -4.01 -5.90
CA GLN A 242 -2.82 -4.87 -5.30
C GLN A 242 -1.43 -4.22 -5.45
N ASP A 243 -0.83 -3.86 -4.31
CA ASP A 243 0.53 -3.29 -4.29
C ASP A 243 1.60 -4.38 -4.47
N PHE A 244 1.30 -5.65 -4.18
CA PHE A 244 2.29 -6.74 -4.15
C PHE A 244 2.58 -7.34 -5.53
N ASP A 245 1.71 -7.15 -6.52
CA ASP A 245 1.88 -7.61 -7.90
C ASP A 245 2.04 -6.46 -8.90
N GLN A 246 2.19 -5.23 -8.40
CA GLN A 246 2.33 -4.04 -9.22
C GLN A 246 3.54 -4.14 -10.17
N GLN A 247 3.38 -3.58 -11.37
CA GLN A 247 4.43 -3.51 -12.36
C GLN A 247 4.87 -2.07 -12.58
N TRP A 248 6.18 -1.88 -12.67
CA TRP A 248 6.80 -0.63 -13.04
C TRP A 248 7.46 -0.79 -14.40
N ILE A 249 7.08 0.05 -15.35
CA ILE A 249 7.68 0.08 -16.68
C ILE A 249 8.21 1.49 -16.97
N SER A 250 9.33 1.53 -17.68
CA SER A 250 9.98 2.71 -18.21
C SER A 250 10.76 2.29 -19.47
N GLY A 251 11.27 3.25 -20.25
CA GLY A 251 11.95 2.93 -21.50
C GLY A 251 10.97 2.36 -22.54
N PRO A 252 10.15 3.22 -23.18
CA PRO A 252 9.17 2.78 -24.17
C PRO A 252 9.83 2.01 -25.31
N SER A 253 9.09 1.09 -25.93
CA SER A 253 9.59 0.30 -27.07
C SER A 253 9.96 1.21 -28.24
N PHE A 254 9.14 2.23 -28.49
CA PHE A 254 9.43 3.31 -29.43
C PHE A 254 8.56 4.53 -29.11
N ILE A 255 8.97 5.68 -29.65
CA ILE A 255 8.20 6.92 -29.62
C ILE A 255 7.61 7.15 -31.00
N LYS A 256 6.30 7.39 -31.06
CA LYS A 256 5.60 7.73 -32.29
C LYS A 256 4.89 9.06 -32.10
N GLU A 257 5.33 10.07 -32.86
CA GLU A 257 4.86 11.46 -32.70
C GLU A 257 5.08 11.95 -31.27
N ASN A 258 4.00 12.13 -30.50
CA ASN A 258 4.03 12.54 -29.08
C ASN A 258 3.44 11.44 -28.18
N LYS A 259 3.66 10.18 -28.55
CA LYS A 259 3.17 9.01 -27.83
C LYS A 259 4.27 8.02 -27.53
N LEU A 260 4.27 7.52 -26.31
CA LEU A 260 5.10 6.42 -25.86
C LEU A 260 4.33 5.13 -26.05
N VAL A 261 4.93 4.18 -26.76
CA VAL A 261 4.31 2.87 -27.01
C VAL A 261 5.12 1.79 -26.30
N PHE A 262 4.44 0.99 -25.49
CA PHE A 262 4.98 -0.17 -24.80
C PHE A 262 4.34 -1.42 -25.42
N LEU A 263 5.14 -2.15 -26.19
CA LEU A 263 4.68 -3.39 -26.82
C LEU A 263 4.60 -4.51 -25.80
N PRO A 264 3.60 -5.40 -25.91
CA PRO A 264 3.48 -6.56 -25.05
C PRO A 264 4.76 -7.41 -25.07
N SER A 265 5.15 -7.89 -23.90
CA SER A 265 6.24 -8.85 -23.72
C SER A 265 5.87 -9.88 -22.66
N ASP A 266 6.63 -10.97 -22.58
CA ASP A 266 6.39 -12.03 -21.57
C ASP A 266 6.43 -11.50 -20.12
N SER A 267 7.19 -10.41 -19.89
CA SER A 267 7.26 -9.74 -18.58
C SER A 267 6.11 -8.78 -18.30
N GLN A 268 5.35 -8.36 -19.32
CA GLN A 268 4.19 -7.46 -19.20
C GLN A 268 2.90 -8.26 -19.11
N THR A 269 2.83 -9.12 -18.09
CA THR A 269 1.69 -10.02 -17.87
C THR A 269 1.29 -10.02 -16.41
N PHE A 270 -0.01 -10.02 -16.14
CA PHE A 270 -0.58 -10.23 -14.81
C PHE A 270 -1.20 -11.63 -14.74
N ASN A 271 -1.29 -12.18 -13.52
CA ASN A 271 -2.15 -13.35 -13.33
C ASN A 271 -3.61 -12.90 -13.51
N GLY A 272 -4.41 -13.60 -14.29
CA GLY A 272 -5.83 -13.27 -14.45
C GLY A 272 -6.62 -13.34 -13.14
N GLY A 273 -6.19 -14.13 -12.16
CA GLY A 273 -6.85 -14.20 -10.86
C GLY A 273 -8.25 -14.82 -10.94
N ASN A 274 -9.16 -14.39 -10.07
CA ASN A 274 -10.54 -14.84 -10.05
C ASN A 274 -11.41 -13.72 -9.47
N GLU A 275 -12.71 -13.76 -9.74
CA GLU A 275 -13.67 -12.80 -9.18
C GLU A 275 -13.57 -12.80 -7.65
N PHE A 276 -13.58 -11.61 -7.04
CA PHE A 276 -13.55 -11.51 -5.59
C PHE A 276 -14.78 -12.18 -4.99
N ARG A 277 -14.58 -12.88 -3.88
CA ARG A 277 -15.68 -13.38 -3.07
C ARG A 277 -16.47 -12.21 -2.54
N PHE A 278 -17.72 -12.45 -2.17
CA PHE A 278 -18.55 -11.44 -1.58
C PHE A 278 -19.44 -12.02 -0.49
N PHE A 279 -19.89 -11.15 0.40
CA PHE A 279 -21.05 -11.41 1.24
C PHE A 279 -21.78 -10.09 1.47
N ASP A 280 -23.08 -10.20 1.77
CA ASP A 280 -23.92 -9.05 2.08
C ASP A 280 -24.43 -9.19 3.52
N MET A 281 -24.11 -8.21 4.36
CA MET A 281 -24.63 -8.09 5.72
C MET A 281 -25.32 -6.75 5.95
N SER A 282 -25.92 -6.17 4.90
CA SER A 282 -26.65 -4.91 4.98
C SER A 282 -27.86 -4.96 5.93
N SER A 283 -28.31 -6.14 6.37
CA SER A 283 -29.31 -6.28 7.44
C SER A 283 -28.89 -7.38 8.40
N PHE A 284 -28.93 -7.09 9.70
CA PHE A 284 -28.68 -8.08 10.75
C PHE A 284 -29.95 -8.86 11.14
N ARG A 285 -31.12 -8.46 10.62
CA ARG A 285 -32.41 -9.08 10.93
C ARG A 285 -32.74 -10.27 10.04
N ILE A 286 -32.52 -10.10 8.73
CA ILE A 286 -33.00 -11.06 7.72
C ILE A 286 -31.88 -12.01 7.26
N GLY A 287 -30.61 -11.59 7.39
CA GLY A 287 -29.48 -12.26 6.75
C GLY A 287 -29.57 -12.18 5.22
N SER A 288 -28.44 -12.05 4.54
CA SER A 288 -28.41 -11.93 3.07
C SER A 288 -27.45 -12.96 2.46
N GLN A 289 -27.02 -12.73 1.22
CA GLN A 289 -26.22 -13.66 0.45
C GLN A 289 -24.91 -14.01 1.17
N LYS A 290 -24.56 -15.31 1.12
CA LYS A 290 -23.34 -15.89 1.71
C LYS A 290 -23.24 -15.81 3.24
N ILE A 291 -24.32 -15.40 3.92
CA ILE A 291 -24.48 -15.57 5.36
C ILE A 291 -25.08 -16.95 5.67
N ASP A 292 -24.51 -17.63 6.66
CA ASP A 292 -25.01 -18.89 7.22
C ASP A 292 -25.94 -18.62 8.40
N LYS A 293 -25.51 -17.78 9.34
CA LYS A 293 -26.31 -17.41 10.52
C LYS A 293 -25.91 -16.04 11.05
N ILE A 294 -26.89 -15.26 11.50
CA ILE A 294 -26.67 -14.08 12.35
C ILE A 294 -27.33 -14.36 13.70
N TYR A 295 -26.61 -14.06 14.79
CA TYR A 295 -27.18 -14.13 16.13
C TYR A 295 -26.52 -13.10 17.05
N PHE A 296 -27.24 -12.72 18.10
CA PHE A 296 -26.74 -11.80 19.11
C PHE A 296 -26.24 -12.57 20.32
N ASN A 297 -25.03 -12.28 20.80
CA ASN A 297 -24.42 -12.91 21.97
C ASN A 297 -24.32 -11.91 23.12
N ASP A 298 -25.47 -11.50 23.66
CA ASP A 298 -25.75 -10.54 24.75
C ASP A 298 -25.11 -9.13 24.67
N THR A 299 -23.96 -8.99 24.02
CA THR A 299 -23.17 -7.77 23.88
C THR A 299 -22.88 -7.41 22.44
N THR A 300 -22.83 -8.39 21.52
CA THR A 300 -22.41 -8.15 20.13
C THR A 300 -23.11 -9.07 19.15
N PHE A 301 -23.29 -8.59 17.92
CA PHE A 301 -23.73 -9.42 16.80
C PHE A 301 -22.61 -10.34 16.34
N GLN A 302 -22.97 -11.57 16.01
CA GLN A 302 -22.12 -12.62 15.48
C GLN A 302 -22.67 -13.03 14.12
N ILE A 303 -21.86 -12.84 13.07
CA ILE A 303 -22.19 -13.12 11.68
C ILE A 303 -21.33 -14.30 11.25
N LEU A 304 -21.97 -15.44 11.08
CA LEU A 304 -21.34 -16.63 10.54
C LEU A 304 -21.51 -16.64 9.03
N LEU A 305 -20.41 -16.60 8.30
CA LEU A 305 -20.44 -16.76 6.84
C LEU A 305 -20.54 -18.23 6.47
N LYS A 306 -21.07 -18.49 5.28
CA LYS A 306 -20.99 -19.83 4.67
C LYS A 306 -19.52 -20.21 4.46
N GLU A 307 -19.24 -21.51 4.52
CA GLU A 307 -17.88 -22.01 4.33
C GLU A 307 -17.41 -21.76 2.90
N ASP A 308 -16.24 -21.15 2.77
CA ASP A 308 -15.56 -20.95 1.51
C ASP A 308 -14.78 -22.19 1.09
N GLU A 309 -14.53 -22.31 -0.20
CA GLU A 309 -13.74 -23.40 -0.75
C GLU A 309 -12.58 -22.88 -1.59
N LYS A 310 -11.50 -23.66 -1.65
CA LYS A 310 -10.39 -23.42 -2.56
C LYS A 310 -10.86 -23.54 -4.02
N ARG A 311 -10.59 -22.52 -4.83
CA ARG A 311 -11.04 -22.40 -6.23
C ARG A 311 -9.95 -22.64 -7.29
N SER A 312 -8.67 -22.84 -6.91
CA SER A 312 -7.55 -22.97 -7.86
C SER A 312 -7.70 -23.99 -8.99
N PHE A 313 -8.53 -25.03 -8.81
CA PHE A 313 -8.75 -26.09 -9.81
C PHE A 313 -10.22 -26.18 -10.24
N LYS A 314 -11.03 -25.18 -9.90
CA LYS A 314 -12.43 -25.14 -10.29
C LYS A 314 -12.59 -24.45 -11.64
N GLN A 315 -13.72 -24.73 -12.29
CA GLN A 315 -14.12 -23.99 -13.49
C GLN A 315 -14.40 -22.53 -13.11
N TYR A 316 -14.06 -21.64 -14.03
CA TYR A 316 -14.33 -20.22 -13.88
C TYR A 316 -15.83 -19.95 -13.83
N LEU A 317 -16.24 -19.08 -12.92
CA LEU A 317 -17.63 -18.63 -12.77
C LEU A 317 -17.62 -17.11 -12.64
N GLN A 318 -18.15 -16.45 -13.67
CA GLN A 318 -18.26 -15.01 -13.69
C GLN A 318 -19.50 -14.56 -12.90
N TYR A 319 -19.33 -13.53 -12.09
CA TYR A 319 -20.41 -12.81 -11.43
C TYR A 319 -19.98 -11.37 -11.16
N ASN A 320 -20.96 -10.47 -11.04
CA ASN A 320 -20.66 -9.06 -10.79
C ASN A 320 -20.24 -8.86 -9.33
N GLU A 321 -19.08 -8.26 -9.17
CA GLU A 321 -18.52 -7.81 -7.89
C GLU A 321 -17.94 -6.39 -8.07
N MET A 322 -17.20 -5.86 -7.09
CA MET A 322 -16.74 -4.47 -7.04
C MET A 322 -15.20 -4.34 -6.97
N ASN A 323 -14.50 -5.28 -7.59
CA ASN A 323 -13.06 -5.47 -7.60
C ASN A 323 -12.43 -5.31 -6.22
N GLY A 324 -12.94 -6.06 -5.24
CA GLY A 324 -12.38 -6.09 -3.87
C GLY A 324 -12.75 -4.92 -2.96
N ARG A 325 -13.58 -3.99 -3.43
CA ARG A 325 -14.13 -2.89 -2.62
C ARG A 325 -15.22 -3.35 -1.67
N PHE A 326 -15.56 -2.49 -0.71
CA PHE A 326 -16.77 -2.63 0.09
C PHE A 326 -17.58 -1.34 0.07
N PHE A 327 -18.87 -1.44 0.33
CA PHE A 327 -19.69 -0.27 0.60
C PHE A 327 -20.53 -0.46 1.86
N ILE A 328 -20.56 0.59 2.67
CA ILE A 328 -21.36 0.64 3.90
C ILE A 328 -22.81 0.90 3.52
N ARG A 329 -23.71 0.04 4.01
CA ARG A 329 -25.15 0.17 3.81
C ARG A 329 -25.86 -0.58 4.92
N THR A 330 -26.98 0.00 5.35
CA THR A 330 -27.96 -0.67 6.19
C THR A 330 -29.32 -0.64 5.51
N TYR A 331 -30.07 -1.74 5.60
CA TYR A 331 -31.50 -1.81 5.28
C TYR A 331 -32.37 -1.72 6.54
N ASP A 332 -31.73 -1.74 7.72
CA ASP A 332 -32.43 -1.72 8.99
C ASP A 332 -32.73 -0.29 9.46
N ASN A 333 -32.01 0.71 8.93
CA ASN A 333 -32.07 2.12 9.30
C ASN A 333 -31.90 3.05 8.08
N ASP A 334 -32.14 4.35 8.25
CA ASP A 334 -32.09 5.32 7.15
C ASP A 334 -30.68 5.88 6.89
N GLN A 335 -29.83 5.99 7.92
CA GLN A 335 -28.51 6.62 7.82
C GLN A 335 -27.38 5.62 8.06
N ALA A 336 -26.77 5.13 6.97
CA ALA A 336 -25.74 4.10 7.05
C ALA A 336 -24.46 4.54 7.77
N ASP A 337 -24.11 5.83 7.73
CA ASP A 337 -22.87 6.33 8.33
C ASP A 337 -22.86 6.23 9.86
N PHE A 338 -23.96 6.52 10.54
CA PHE A 338 -24.01 6.55 12.02
C PHE A 338 -25.13 5.71 12.64
N GLN A 339 -25.95 5.00 11.86
CA GLN A 339 -26.96 4.05 12.39
C GLN A 339 -26.72 2.60 11.97
N SER A 340 -25.62 2.31 11.27
CA SER A 340 -25.26 0.93 10.94
C SER A 340 -24.67 0.22 12.15
N GLU A 341 -24.96 -1.07 12.27
CA GLU A 341 -24.37 -1.91 13.31
C GLU A 341 -22.95 -2.37 12.95
N TYR A 342 -22.15 -2.65 13.98
CA TYR A 342 -20.94 -3.47 13.85
C TYR A 342 -21.21 -4.87 14.38
N GLY A 343 -20.58 -5.86 13.74
CA GLY A 343 -20.68 -7.25 14.17
C GLY A 343 -19.41 -8.04 13.88
N TRP A 344 -19.23 -9.10 14.64
CA TRP A 344 -18.11 -10.01 14.47
C TRP A 344 -18.40 -11.03 13.39
N VAL A 345 -17.62 -11.00 12.32
CA VAL A 345 -17.79 -11.83 11.14
C VAL A 345 -16.80 -12.97 11.19
N LEU A 346 -17.30 -14.20 11.14
CA LEU A 346 -16.50 -15.42 11.13
C LEU A 346 -16.35 -15.93 9.70
N PHE A 347 -15.16 -15.76 9.16
CA PHE A 347 -14.71 -16.35 7.90
C PHE A 347 -14.25 -17.79 8.15
N ARG A 348 -14.61 -18.70 7.24
CA ARG A 348 -14.24 -20.12 7.32
C ARG A 348 -13.80 -20.64 5.97
N LEU A 349 -12.62 -21.26 5.91
CA LEU A 349 -12.05 -21.87 4.71
C LEU A 349 -11.60 -23.31 5.04
N PRO A 350 -12.48 -24.31 4.91
CA PRO A 350 -12.13 -25.72 5.06
C PRO A 350 -11.12 -26.16 4.01
N MET A 351 -9.87 -26.32 4.43
CA MET A 351 -8.80 -26.90 3.61
C MET A 351 -7.67 -27.39 4.50
N ARG A 352 -6.84 -28.31 4.00
CA ARG A 352 -5.64 -28.76 4.73
C ARG A 352 -4.69 -27.59 4.98
N LYS A 353 -4.02 -27.61 6.14
CA LYS A 353 -2.98 -26.65 6.49
C LYS A 353 -1.89 -26.61 5.40
N LEU A 354 -1.57 -25.42 4.93
CA LEU A 354 -0.41 -25.14 4.11
C LEU A 354 0.82 -24.98 5.01
N VAL A 355 1.90 -25.68 4.70
CA VAL A 355 3.16 -25.62 5.47
C VAL A 355 3.94 -24.38 5.01
N ASN A 356 4.45 -23.58 5.96
CA ASN A 356 5.23 -22.35 5.72
C ASN A 356 4.50 -21.22 4.96
N ASP A 357 3.19 -21.33 4.82
CA ASP A 357 2.35 -20.35 4.14
C ASP A 357 1.37 -19.74 5.17
N SER A 358 1.23 -18.40 5.14
CA SER A 358 0.21 -17.67 5.89
C SER A 358 -0.91 -17.23 4.95
N ILE A 359 -2.16 -17.39 5.37
CA ILE A 359 -3.34 -17.02 4.57
C ILE A 359 -3.97 -15.78 5.18
N TYR A 360 -4.21 -14.75 4.37
CA TYR A 360 -4.86 -13.51 4.80
C TYR A 360 -6.15 -13.29 4.00
N ILE A 361 -7.15 -12.70 4.65
CA ILE A 361 -8.27 -12.06 3.96
C ILE A 361 -7.75 -10.73 3.40
N TYR A 362 -8.04 -10.45 2.14
CA TYR A 362 -7.50 -9.31 1.42
C TYR A 362 -8.55 -8.60 0.57
N GLY A 363 -8.45 -7.28 0.49
CA GLY A 363 -9.31 -6.39 -0.28
C GLY A 363 -9.28 -4.99 0.33
N GLN A 364 -10.22 -4.12 -0.04
CA GLN A 364 -10.41 -2.84 0.64
C GLN A 364 -10.76 -3.04 2.13
N ILE A 365 -11.36 -4.18 2.47
CA ILE A 365 -11.61 -4.60 3.86
C ILE A 365 -10.35 -4.56 4.74
N SER A 366 -9.18 -4.89 4.19
CA SER A 366 -7.88 -4.84 4.86
C SER A 366 -7.06 -3.62 4.43
N ASN A 367 -7.71 -2.59 3.87
CA ASN A 367 -7.09 -1.41 3.27
C ASN A 367 -5.97 -1.77 2.27
N TRP A 368 -6.20 -2.83 1.47
CA TRP A 368 -5.24 -3.33 0.48
C TRP A 368 -3.87 -3.74 1.05
N ALA A 369 -3.80 -4.00 2.36
CA ALA A 369 -2.58 -4.37 3.06
C ALA A 369 -2.61 -5.83 3.57
N ILE A 370 -1.42 -6.40 3.76
CA ILE A 370 -1.25 -7.65 4.54
C ILE A 370 -1.24 -7.28 6.02
N ASP A 371 -2.35 -7.60 6.67
CA ASP A 371 -2.64 -7.16 8.03
C ASP A 371 -2.99 -8.37 8.91
N ASP A 372 -2.31 -8.50 10.04
CA ASP A 372 -2.47 -9.63 10.96
C ASP A 372 -3.87 -9.69 11.61
N ARG A 373 -4.64 -8.60 11.59
CA ARG A 373 -6.07 -8.62 11.94
C ARG A 373 -6.87 -9.54 11.02
N PHE A 374 -6.44 -9.68 9.77
CA PHE A 374 -7.06 -10.49 8.73
C PHE A 374 -6.33 -11.82 8.47
N LEU A 375 -5.37 -12.20 9.33
CA LEU A 375 -4.69 -13.49 9.28
C LEU A 375 -5.64 -14.63 9.62
N MET A 376 -5.73 -15.62 8.75
CA MET A 376 -6.50 -16.84 8.97
C MET A 376 -5.71 -17.81 9.86
N LYS A 377 -6.33 -18.21 10.97
CA LYS A 377 -5.80 -19.20 11.92
C LYS A 377 -6.29 -20.59 11.53
N TYR A 378 -5.43 -21.59 11.67
CA TYR A 378 -5.79 -22.98 11.35
C TYR A 378 -6.22 -23.73 12.61
N ASP A 379 -7.38 -24.37 12.55
CA ASP A 379 -7.82 -25.35 13.54
C ASP A 379 -7.65 -26.77 13.01
N SER A 380 -6.87 -27.58 13.74
CA SER A 380 -6.58 -28.97 13.37
C SER A 380 -7.75 -29.93 13.62
N LEU A 381 -8.67 -29.59 14.52
CA LEU A 381 -9.84 -30.41 14.82
C LEU A 381 -10.88 -30.30 13.70
N SER A 382 -11.27 -29.08 13.34
CA SER A 382 -12.18 -28.83 12.21
C SER A 382 -11.50 -28.96 10.84
N LYS A 383 -10.17 -29.00 10.78
CA LYS A 383 -9.36 -28.99 9.54
C LYS A 383 -9.72 -27.80 8.64
N SER A 384 -9.92 -26.65 9.26
CA SER A 384 -10.33 -25.42 8.60
C SER A 384 -9.49 -24.24 9.06
N TYR A 385 -9.29 -23.31 8.13
CA TYR A 385 -8.86 -21.97 8.46
C TYR A 385 -10.05 -21.12 8.91
N PHE A 386 -9.83 -20.20 9.84
CA PHE A 386 -10.83 -19.26 10.31
C PHE A 386 -10.21 -17.91 10.69
N ASN A 387 -10.99 -16.84 10.53
CA ASN A 387 -10.68 -15.52 11.07
C ASN A 387 -11.97 -14.88 11.57
N LYS A 388 -11.88 -14.16 12.68
CA LYS A 388 -12.99 -13.41 13.26
C LYS A 388 -12.62 -11.93 13.26
N SER A 389 -13.34 -11.13 12.48
CA SER A 389 -13.08 -9.69 12.31
C SER A 389 -14.34 -8.88 12.56
N ILE A 390 -14.21 -7.72 13.20
CA ILE A 390 -15.33 -6.79 13.41
C ILE A 390 -15.48 -5.89 12.20
N LEU A 391 -16.68 -5.86 11.62
CA LEU A 391 -17.02 -5.12 10.41
C LEU A 391 -18.39 -4.46 10.58
N LYS A 392 -18.61 -3.37 9.83
CA LYS A 392 -19.86 -2.63 9.81
C LYS A 392 -20.86 -3.28 8.84
N GLN A 393 -22.15 -2.99 9.00
CA GLN A 393 -23.15 -3.40 8.01
C GLN A 393 -22.79 -2.88 6.61
N GLY A 394 -22.93 -3.75 5.61
CA GLY A 394 -22.64 -3.42 4.23
C GLY A 394 -22.43 -4.65 3.37
N TYR A 395 -21.94 -4.40 2.16
CA TYR A 395 -21.55 -5.42 1.20
C TYR A 395 -20.04 -5.38 1.02
N TYR A 396 -19.40 -6.53 1.08
CA TYR A 396 -17.95 -6.63 1.11
C TYR A 396 -17.46 -7.59 0.04
N ASN A 397 -16.45 -7.16 -0.72
CA ASN A 397 -15.61 -8.06 -1.49
C ASN A 397 -14.33 -8.41 -0.75
N TYR A 398 -13.86 -9.64 -0.95
CA TYR A 398 -12.60 -10.13 -0.40
C TYR A 398 -12.08 -11.32 -1.20
N ILE A 399 -10.78 -11.58 -1.06
CA ILE A 399 -10.12 -12.79 -1.55
C ILE A 399 -9.18 -13.33 -0.47
N TYR A 400 -8.73 -14.57 -0.65
CA TYR A 400 -7.64 -15.12 0.14
C TYR A 400 -6.31 -14.95 -0.60
N VAL A 401 -5.36 -14.31 0.06
CA VAL A 401 -3.96 -14.22 -0.39
C VAL A 401 -3.07 -15.13 0.46
N VAL A 402 -2.10 -15.77 -0.17
CA VAL A 402 -1.08 -16.57 0.50
C VAL A 402 0.24 -15.81 0.52
N LYS A 403 0.81 -15.61 1.70
CA LYS A 403 2.14 -15.01 1.91
C LYS A 403 3.12 -16.07 2.38
N ASN A 404 4.29 -16.12 1.74
CA ASN A 404 5.40 -16.99 2.14
C ASN A 404 6.76 -16.36 1.80
N SER A 405 7.84 -17.14 1.87
CA SER A 405 9.19 -16.65 1.57
C SER A 405 9.42 -16.20 0.12
N GLN A 406 8.56 -16.61 -0.81
CA GLN A 406 8.65 -16.24 -2.22
C GLN A 406 7.84 -14.97 -2.56
N GLY A 407 6.95 -14.53 -1.67
CA GLY A 407 6.10 -13.36 -1.88
C GLY A 407 4.65 -13.61 -1.52
N ILE A 408 3.76 -12.82 -2.12
CA ILE A 408 2.31 -12.87 -1.92
C ILE A 408 1.65 -13.33 -3.22
N SER A 409 0.64 -14.21 -3.12
CA SER A 409 -0.07 -14.72 -4.29
C SER A 409 -1.51 -15.09 -3.98
N THR A 410 -2.43 -14.74 -4.89
CA THR A 410 -3.85 -15.15 -4.88
C THR A 410 -4.03 -16.55 -5.49
N ARG A 411 -3.18 -16.92 -6.46
CA ARG A 411 -3.34 -18.09 -7.32
C ARG A 411 -3.47 -19.42 -6.57
N LYS A 412 -2.76 -19.57 -5.44
CA LYS A 412 -2.73 -20.79 -4.62
C LYS A 412 -4.09 -21.18 -4.02
N ILE A 413 -4.99 -20.21 -3.84
CA ILE A 413 -6.33 -20.45 -3.28
C ILE A 413 -7.41 -20.11 -4.31
N GLU A 414 -7.30 -18.94 -4.96
CA GLU A 414 -8.36 -18.44 -5.84
C GLU A 414 -8.26 -18.96 -7.27
N GLY A 415 -7.06 -19.34 -7.73
CA GLY A 415 -6.82 -19.70 -9.13
C GLY A 415 -6.44 -18.51 -9.99
N SER A 416 -6.42 -18.72 -11.30
CA SER A 416 -6.08 -17.68 -12.27
C SER A 416 -6.77 -17.99 -13.60
N HIS A 417 -7.61 -17.07 -14.06
CA HIS A 417 -8.42 -17.19 -15.28
C HIS A 417 -8.35 -15.88 -16.06
N PHE A 418 -8.05 -15.97 -17.35
CA PHE A 418 -7.95 -14.80 -18.23
C PHE A 418 -9.27 -14.02 -18.32
N GLU A 419 -10.40 -14.71 -18.22
CA GLU A 419 -11.75 -14.14 -18.34
C GLU A 419 -12.18 -13.32 -17.12
N THR A 420 -11.38 -13.30 -16.06
CA THR A 420 -11.67 -12.55 -14.82
C THR A 420 -11.75 -11.06 -15.09
N SER A 421 -12.84 -10.44 -14.66
CA SER A 421 -13.06 -9.00 -14.80
C SER A 421 -12.24 -8.21 -13.79
N ASN A 422 -10.98 -7.93 -14.09
CA ASN A 422 -10.12 -7.09 -13.26
C ASN A 422 -10.19 -5.60 -13.64
N GLU A 423 -9.88 -4.75 -12.67
CA GLU A 423 -9.55 -3.34 -12.84
C GLU A 423 -8.04 -3.11 -12.73
N TYR A 424 -7.54 -2.16 -13.50
CA TYR A 424 -6.13 -1.77 -13.54
C TYR A 424 -6.00 -0.30 -13.22
N VAL A 425 -5.33 0.01 -12.12
CA VAL A 425 -4.94 1.37 -11.78
C VAL A 425 -3.62 1.66 -12.48
N VAL A 426 -3.63 2.61 -13.40
CA VAL A 426 -2.44 3.02 -14.16
C VAL A 426 -2.09 4.47 -13.79
N LYS A 427 -0.85 4.66 -13.34
CA LYS A 427 -0.32 5.96 -12.91
C LYS A 427 0.89 6.29 -13.76
N ILE A 428 0.83 7.40 -14.49
CA ILE A 428 1.93 7.88 -15.33
C ILE A 428 2.66 8.97 -14.55
N TYR A 429 3.87 8.66 -14.13
CA TYR A 429 4.77 9.57 -13.45
C TYR A 429 5.74 10.22 -14.43
N TYR A 430 6.09 11.48 -14.14
CA TYR A 430 7.21 12.16 -14.77
C TYR A 430 8.17 12.64 -13.67
N GLU A 431 9.39 12.13 -13.72
CA GLU A 431 10.50 12.57 -12.87
C GLU A 431 11.09 13.85 -13.47
N ASP A 432 10.96 14.97 -12.76
CA ASP A 432 11.55 16.22 -13.22
C ASP A 432 13.10 16.08 -13.25
N PRO A 433 13.78 16.35 -14.37
CA PRO A 433 15.24 16.26 -14.46
C PRO A 433 16.00 17.20 -13.53
N LEU A 434 15.34 18.25 -13.04
CA LEU A 434 15.86 19.13 -11.99
C LEU A 434 15.67 18.56 -10.58
N ASN A 435 15.14 17.34 -10.47
CA ASN A 435 14.81 16.62 -9.23
C ASN A 435 13.94 17.43 -8.26
N LEU A 436 13.04 18.26 -8.80
CA LEU A 436 12.13 19.04 -7.96
C LEU A 436 11.12 18.11 -7.28
N TYR A 437 10.40 17.31 -8.06
CA TYR A 437 9.49 16.26 -7.60
C TYR A 437 9.03 15.35 -8.74
N ASP A 438 8.39 14.24 -8.36
CA ASP A 438 7.69 13.34 -9.28
C ASP A 438 6.24 13.79 -9.49
N ARG A 439 5.91 14.19 -10.72
CA ARG A 439 4.55 14.58 -11.13
C ARG A 439 3.72 13.36 -11.49
N ILE A 440 2.40 13.42 -11.27
CA ILE A 440 1.46 12.43 -11.81
C ILE A 440 0.71 13.04 -13.00
N LEU A 441 1.15 12.71 -14.21
CA LEU A 441 0.58 13.24 -15.45
C LEU A 441 -0.83 12.70 -15.73
N CYS A 442 -1.10 11.47 -15.31
CA CYS A 442 -2.40 10.83 -15.42
C CYS A 442 -2.53 9.72 -14.37
N TYR A 443 -3.71 9.67 -13.76
CA TYR A 443 -4.18 8.55 -12.96
C TYR A 443 -5.45 8.03 -13.63
N ASN A 444 -5.50 6.74 -13.97
CA ASN A 444 -6.66 6.18 -14.63
C ASN A 444 -6.98 4.78 -14.13
N LEU A 445 -8.28 4.46 -14.08
CA LEU A 445 -8.79 3.14 -13.75
C LEU A 445 -9.37 2.52 -15.02
N VAL A 446 -8.80 1.39 -15.45
CA VAL A 446 -9.18 0.72 -16.70
C VAL A 446 -9.70 -0.68 -16.39
N LYS A 447 -10.84 -1.04 -16.95
CA LYS A 447 -11.38 -2.41 -16.84
C LYS A 447 -10.81 -3.30 -17.95
N SER A 448 -10.63 -4.57 -17.64
CA SER A 448 -10.20 -5.59 -18.59
C SER A 448 -11.21 -5.85 -19.72
N ASN A 449 -12.50 -5.65 -19.46
CA ASN A 449 -13.62 -5.96 -20.35
C ASN A 449 -14.28 -4.72 -20.95
#